data_AF-E9J8S1-F1
#
_entry.id   AF-E9J8S1-F1
#
_cell.length_a   1.000
_cell.length_b   1.000
_cell.length_c   1.000
_cell.angle_alpha   90.00
_cell.angle_beta   90.00
_cell.angle_gamma   90.00
#
_symmetry.space_group_name_H-M   'P 1'
#
loop_
_entity.id
_entity.type
_entity.pdbx_description
1 polymer ?
#
loop_
_entity_poly.entity_id
_entity_poly.type
_entity_poly.pdbx_seq_one_letter_code
_entity_poly.pdbx_strand_id
1 'polypeptide(L)'
;IHIFVFILDDKSVDSLRIDVTQDTIDEYKPTDETQSSEINETAVTAISENNVNEISNTSEKDEYNHLKFNVPGNSACDDSKLTAELSRGPKGDNKKNFCVFCNTLQSKIARHLETKHRNEVLVQDFVHLPKKCPERLRKIASLRKEGNFIFNATEKYNHGKMITVRRPTQQEKRNGMNFVNCPYCNGFYARNNLRHHVQQCNENKKSNSSRTILQSARRTLGRYHPETNRRMRVEILPILQEDEVAKAIRYDRAIILYGNSMCKSRIHQHQSIYIRGHLRLLGRLVLALRNRNSQIDNLAAAYAPQFL
;
A
#
# COMPACT_ATOMS: atom_id res chain seq x y z
N ILE A 1 -19.83 35.42 -26.08
CA ILE A 1 -21.00 35.38 -26.98
C ILE A 1 -22.22 35.32 -26.07
N HIS A 2 -22.88 36.48 -25.94
CA HIS A 2 -24.13 36.67 -25.20
C HIS A 2 -25.26 35.94 -25.92
N ILE A 3 -26.16 35.30 -25.18
CA ILE A 3 -27.58 35.27 -25.56
C ILE A 3 -28.42 35.49 -24.30
N PHE A 4 -28.90 36.72 -24.16
CA PHE A 4 -30.14 37.06 -23.49
C PHE A 4 -31.16 37.27 -24.62
N VAL A 5 -32.31 36.59 -24.58
CA VAL A 5 -33.53 37.05 -25.26
C VAL A 5 -34.69 36.75 -24.33
N PHE A 6 -35.29 37.83 -23.81
CA PHE A 6 -36.65 37.87 -23.28
C PHE A 6 -37.59 38.23 -24.42
N ILE A 7 -38.73 37.55 -24.53
CA ILE A 7 -39.96 38.11 -25.11
C ILE A 7 -41.12 37.68 -24.22
N LEU A 8 -41.92 38.65 -23.79
CA LEU A 8 -43.16 38.55 -23.03
C LEU A 8 -44.36 38.90 -23.94
N ASP A 9 -45.54 38.57 -23.43
CA ASP A 9 -46.93 38.98 -23.77
C ASP A 9 -47.68 38.20 -24.86
N ASP A 10 -48.98 37.89 -24.74
CA ASP A 10 -49.96 37.81 -23.63
C ASP A 10 -51.24 37.15 -24.20
N LYS A 11 -52.08 36.55 -23.33
CA LYS A 11 -53.50 36.15 -23.51
C LYS A 11 -53.90 34.89 -24.32
N SER A 12 -54.32 33.84 -23.60
CA SER A 12 -55.73 33.40 -23.57
C SER A 12 -55.97 32.42 -22.42
N VAL A 13 -56.92 32.72 -21.55
CA VAL A 13 -57.42 31.87 -20.47
C VAL A 13 -58.29 30.77 -21.06
N ASP A 14 -57.97 29.50 -20.80
CA ASP A 14 -59.00 28.50 -20.52
C ASP A 14 -58.48 27.26 -19.76
N SER A 15 -59.04 27.10 -18.55
CA SER A 15 -59.35 25.89 -17.78
C SER A 15 -58.54 24.59 -17.98
N LEU A 16 -57.65 24.26 -17.03
CA LEU A 16 -57.23 22.86 -16.78
C LEU A 16 -57.17 22.56 -15.27
N ARG A 17 -57.86 21.47 -14.91
CA ARG A 17 -58.10 20.94 -13.56
C ARG A 17 -56.85 20.33 -12.93
N ILE A 18 -56.76 20.46 -11.60
CA ILE A 18 -55.75 19.87 -10.72
C ILE A 18 -56.25 18.50 -10.25
N ASP A 19 -55.47 17.45 -10.45
CA ASP A 19 -55.61 16.17 -9.74
C ASP A 19 -54.38 15.96 -8.85
N VAL A 20 -54.64 15.81 -7.55
CA VAL A 20 -53.68 15.50 -6.49
C VAL A 20 -53.73 14.00 -6.24
N THR A 21 -52.60 13.31 -6.36
CA THR A 21 -52.43 11.96 -5.80
C THR A 21 -51.36 11.99 -4.72
N GLN A 22 -51.81 11.84 -3.48
CA GLN A 22 -51.03 11.47 -2.31
C GLN A 22 -50.48 10.05 -2.51
N ASP A 23 -49.21 9.80 -2.19
CA ASP A 23 -48.80 8.49 -1.67
C ASP A 23 -47.58 8.62 -0.76
N THR A 24 -47.67 7.86 0.33
CA THR A 24 -47.02 8.05 1.62
C THR A 24 -45.68 7.34 1.77
N ILE A 25 -44.89 7.86 2.70
CA ILE A 25 -43.59 7.38 3.16
C ILE A 25 -43.78 6.10 3.99
N ASP A 26 -43.21 4.97 3.55
CA ASP A 26 -43.17 3.75 4.38
C ASP A 26 -41.83 3.60 5.12
N GLU A 27 -41.97 3.56 6.44
CA GLU A 27 -40.96 3.48 7.48
C GLU A 27 -40.62 2.00 7.77
N TYR A 28 -39.34 1.63 7.65
CA TYR A 28 -38.87 0.26 7.92
C TYR A 28 -38.81 -0.03 9.42
N LYS A 29 -39.52 -1.08 9.88
CA LYS A 29 -39.43 -1.62 11.25
C LYS A 29 -39.18 -3.14 11.25
N PRO A 30 -38.31 -3.66 12.14
CA PRO A 30 -38.02 -5.09 12.25
C PRO A 30 -38.98 -5.78 13.23
N THR A 31 -39.33 -7.04 12.96
CA THR A 31 -40.09 -7.89 13.87
C THR A 31 -39.22 -9.06 14.36
N ASP A 32 -39.01 -9.08 15.68
CA ASP A 32 -38.57 -10.23 16.47
C ASP A 32 -39.80 -11.08 16.81
N GLU A 33 -39.84 -12.37 16.43
CA GLU A 33 -40.51 -13.41 17.23
C GLU A 33 -39.74 -14.73 17.10
N THR A 34 -39.44 -15.30 18.27
CA THR A 34 -38.70 -16.54 18.51
C THR A 34 -39.67 -17.63 18.96
N GLN A 35 -39.51 -18.87 18.47
CA GLN A 35 -39.70 -20.16 19.18
C GLN A 35 -39.37 -21.32 18.21
N SER A 36 -38.24 -22.03 18.39
CA SER A 36 -38.11 -23.42 18.91
C SER A 36 -39.03 -24.44 18.22
N SER A 37 -38.65 -25.61 17.70
CA SER A 37 -37.50 -26.54 17.80
C SER A 37 -37.65 -27.54 16.63
N GLU A 38 -36.61 -28.13 16.03
CA GLU A 38 -36.16 -29.49 16.36
C GLU A 38 -34.87 -29.84 15.58
N ILE A 39 -34.09 -30.72 16.20
CA ILE A 39 -32.73 -31.15 15.88
C ILE A 39 -32.77 -32.23 14.80
N ASN A 40 -31.83 -32.22 13.85
CA ASN A 40 -31.21 -33.45 13.35
C ASN A 40 -29.78 -33.15 12.84
N GLU A 41 -28.83 -33.83 13.47
CA GLU A 41 -27.40 -33.82 13.22
C GLU A 41 -27.05 -34.39 11.84
N THR A 42 -26.13 -33.74 11.10
CA THR A 42 -25.08 -34.49 10.39
C THR A 42 -23.84 -33.61 10.17
N ALA A 43 -22.69 -34.21 10.46
CA ALA A 43 -21.38 -33.60 10.67
C ALA A 43 -20.77 -32.87 9.45
N VAL A 44 -20.16 -31.71 9.69
CA VAL A 44 -19.00 -31.24 8.92
C VAL A 44 -17.94 -30.71 9.89
N THR A 45 -16.85 -31.46 9.97
CA THR A 45 -15.71 -31.32 10.85
C THR A 45 -15.04 -29.94 10.74
N ALA A 46 -15.07 -29.20 11.85
CA ALA A 46 -14.22 -28.03 12.06
C ALA A 46 -12.81 -28.49 12.45
N ILE A 47 -11.79 -28.08 11.68
CA ILE A 47 -10.41 -28.11 12.16
C ILE A 47 -10.05 -26.70 12.60
N SER A 48 -10.21 -26.49 13.91
CA SER A 48 -9.64 -25.39 14.68
C SER A 48 -8.35 -25.92 15.29
N GLU A 49 -7.20 -25.33 14.95
CA GLU A 49 -6.01 -25.41 15.79
C GLU A 49 -5.29 -24.05 15.81
N ASN A 50 -5.58 -23.27 16.86
CA ASN A 50 -4.56 -22.42 17.46
C ASN A 50 -3.89 -23.26 18.53
N ASN A 51 -2.58 -23.46 18.44
CA ASN A 51 -1.79 -23.91 19.58
C ASN A 51 -0.60 -22.95 19.76
N VAL A 52 -0.66 -22.21 20.86
CA VAL A 52 0.45 -21.45 21.42
C VAL A 52 1.25 -22.44 22.24
N ASN A 53 2.50 -22.68 21.87
CA ASN A 53 3.51 -23.21 22.79
C ASN A 53 4.84 -22.53 22.48
N GLU A 54 5.26 -21.66 23.39
CA GLU A 54 6.68 -21.33 23.59
C GLU A 54 7.39 -22.55 24.17
N ILE A 55 8.56 -22.89 23.61
CA ILE A 55 9.85 -23.06 24.32
C ILE A 55 10.94 -23.41 23.27
N SER A 56 11.78 -22.40 23.02
CA SER A 56 13.21 -22.37 22.68
C SER A 56 13.96 -23.63 22.22
N ASN A 57 14.49 -23.61 20.99
CA ASN A 57 15.90 -23.29 20.68
C ASN A 57 16.26 -23.68 19.23
N THR A 58 16.58 -22.70 18.39
CA THR A 58 17.69 -22.78 17.41
C THR A 58 18.07 -21.35 17.02
N SER A 59 19.33 -21.02 17.24
CA SER A 59 19.91 -19.69 17.23
C SER A 59 20.06 -19.09 15.82
N GLU A 60 20.12 -17.75 15.79
CA GLU A 60 20.67 -16.90 14.71
C GLU A 60 19.81 -16.56 13.47
N LYS A 61 18.54 -16.15 13.63
CA LYS A 61 17.75 -15.54 12.51
C LYS A 61 16.96 -14.26 12.84
N ASP A 62 17.09 -13.68 14.02
CA ASP A 62 16.13 -12.68 14.51
C ASP A 62 16.48 -11.20 14.28
N GLU A 63 17.68 -10.87 13.80
CA GLU A 63 18.08 -9.46 13.69
C GLU A 63 17.45 -8.71 12.49
N TYR A 64 16.85 -9.43 11.52
CA TYR A 64 16.21 -8.83 10.33
C TYR A 64 14.67 -8.80 10.36
N ASN A 65 14.05 -9.50 11.31
CA ASN A 65 12.59 -9.50 11.49
C ASN A 65 12.06 -8.18 12.08
N HIS A 66 12.93 -7.33 12.63
CA HIS A 66 12.58 -6.03 13.20
C HIS A 66 12.27 -4.94 12.16
N LEU A 67 12.56 -5.16 10.88
CA LEU A 67 12.28 -4.19 9.80
C LEU A 67 11.00 -4.54 9.02
N LYS A 68 9.97 -5.03 9.71
CA LYS A 68 8.62 -5.11 9.12
C LYS A 68 8.09 -3.69 8.95
N PHE A 69 8.21 -3.13 7.75
CA PHE A 69 7.70 -1.79 7.47
C PHE A 69 6.18 -1.68 7.59
N ASN A 70 5.46 -2.75 7.25
CA ASN A 70 4.01 -2.80 7.36
C ASN A 70 3.52 -3.22 8.76
N VAL A 71 3.87 -2.45 9.79
CA VAL A 71 3.40 -2.65 11.17
C VAL A 71 2.81 -1.35 11.75
N PRO A 72 1.86 -1.43 12.70
CA PRO A 72 1.40 -0.26 13.44
C PRO A 72 2.56 0.50 14.07
N GLY A 73 2.49 1.84 14.06
CA GLY A 73 3.57 2.71 14.53
C GLY A 73 4.65 3.00 13.47
N ASN A 74 4.65 2.32 12.32
CA ASN A 74 5.60 2.56 11.24
C ASN A 74 4.89 2.96 9.92
N SER A 75 5.61 3.71 9.07
CA SER A 75 5.15 4.09 7.74
C SER A 75 6.32 4.10 6.76
N ALA A 76 6.17 3.43 5.63
CA ALA A 76 7.14 3.56 4.56
C ALA A 76 7.04 4.93 3.87
N CYS A 77 8.17 5.40 3.35
CA CYS A 77 8.28 6.65 2.59
C CYS A 77 7.20 6.77 1.51
N ASP A 78 6.61 7.96 1.43
CA ASP A 78 5.67 8.38 0.38
C ASP A 78 6.39 8.46 -0.97
N ASP A 79 5.97 7.62 -1.92
CA ASP A 79 6.57 7.54 -3.24
C ASP A 79 6.37 8.77 -4.11
N SER A 80 5.36 9.58 -3.83
CA SER A 80 5.18 10.86 -4.53
C SER A 80 6.35 11.82 -4.27
N LYS A 81 7.01 11.67 -3.12
CA LYS A 81 8.16 12.48 -2.69
C LYS A 81 9.51 11.86 -3.06
N LEU A 82 9.53 10.66 -3.65
CA LEU A 82 10.76 9.97 -4.01
C LEU A 82 11.08 10.13 -5.49
N THR A 83 12.38 10.24 -5.81
CA THR A 83 12.85 10.31 -7.20
C THR A 83 14.00 9.36 -7.48
N ALA A 84 13.91 8.60 -8.57
CA ALA A 84 14.99 7.77 -9.06
C ALA A 84 16.00 8.60 -9.85
N GLU A 85 17.29 8.31 -9.66
CA GLU A 85 18.37 8.90 -10.48
C GLU A 85 18.36 8.32 -11.90
N LEU A 86 18.65 9.16 -12.90
CA LEU A 86 18.76 8.71 -14.29
C LEU A 86 19.96 7.81 -14.50
N SER A 87 19.81 6.88 -15.45
CA SER A 87 20.93 6.14 -16.01
C SER A 87 21.82 7.10 -16.81
N ARG A 88 23.12 7.11 -16.53
CA ARG A 88 24.13 7.90 -17.28
C ARG A 88 24.79 7.06 -18.38
N GLY A 89 24.07 6.08 -18.92
CA GLY A 89 24.57 5.17 -19.94
C GLY A 89 25.54 4.10 -19.43
N PRO A 90 26.21 3.35 -20.35
CA PRO A 90 27.02 2.18 -20.01
C PRO A 90 28.27 2.49 -19.17
N LYS A 91 28.80 3.72 -19.25
CA LYS A 91 30.13 4.08 -18.71
C LYS A 91 30.11 4.73 -17.32
N GLY A 92 28.96 5.03 -16.71
CA GLY A 92 28.97 6.00 -15.61
C GLY A 92 27.80 5.97 -14.62
N ASP A 93 27.33 4.81 -14.17
CA ASP A 93 26.18 4.85 -13.25
C ASP A 93 26.55 5.29 -11.82
N ASN A 94 27.81 5.20 -11.37
CA ASN A 94 28.28 5.53 -10.00
C ASN A 94 27.26 5.14 -8.90
N LYS A 95 26.48 4.08 -9.15
CA LYS A 95 25.28 3.80 -8.37
C LYS A 95 25.70 3.27 -7.03
N LYS A 96 25.33 4.03 -6.01
CA LYS A 96 25.50 3.61 -4.63
C LYS A 96 24.33 2.72 -4.24
N ASN A 97 24.62 1.69 -3.46
CA ASN A 97 23.64 0.82 -2.83
C ASN A 97 23.76 1.00 -1.32
N PHE A 98 22.65 0.91 -0.62
CA PHE A 98 22.64 1.04 0.82
C PHE A 98 23.07 -0.28 1.46
N CYS A 99 23.97 -0.20 2.44
CA CYS A 99 24.39 -1.35 3.21
C CYS A 99 23.37 -1.65 4.32
N VAL A 100 22.94 -2.90 4.40
CA VAL A 100 21.95 -3.36 5.38
C VAL A 100 22.47 -3.34 6.82
N PHE A 101 23.79 -3.46 7.01
CA PHE A 101 24.43 -3.57 8.33
C PHE A 101 24.83 -2.20 8.90
N CYS A 102 25.64 -1.42 8.18
CA CYS A 102 26.13 -0.13 8.66
C CYS A 102 25.29 1.08 8.21
N ASN A 103 24.21 0.87 7.46
CA ASN A 103 23.30 1.94 7.03
C ASN A 103 23.99 3.07 6.23
N THR A 104 24.99 2.73 5.42
CA THR A 104 25.72 3.70 4.56
C THR A 104 25.61 3.37 3.08
N LEU A 105 25.72 4.40 2.23
CA LEU A 105 25.71 4.26 0.77
C LEU A 105 27.08 3.87 0.21
N GLN A 106 27.14 2.75 -0.51
CA GLN A 106 28.37 2.12 -0.99
C GLN A 106 28.34 1.89 -2.51
N SER A 107 29.40 2.30 -3.21
CA SER A 107 29.55 2.09 -4.65
C SER A 107 29.91 0.64 -5.02
N LYS A 108 30.62 -0.07 -4.14
CA LYS A 108 31.06 -1.46 -4.34
C LYS A 108 30.58 -2.35 -3.19
N ILE A 109 29.27 -2.57 -3.12
CA ILE A 109 28.63 -3.25 -1.99
C ILE A 109 29.23 -4.62 -1.65
N ALA A 110 29.62 -5.44 -2.64
CA ALA A 110 30.23 -6.75 -2.39
C ALA A 110 31.57 -6.62 -1.64
N ARG A 111 32.48 -5.78 -2.14
CA ARG A 111 33.77 -5.50 -1.48
C ARG A 111 33.56 -4.89 -0.10
N HIS A 112 32.60 -3.99 0.03
CA HIS A 112 32.28 -3.38 1.33
C HIS A 112 31.84 -4.44 2.35
N LEU A 113 30.91 -5.32 1.99
CA LEU A 113 30.46 -6.41 2.85
C LEU A 113 31.64 -7.32 3.27
N GLU A 114 32.47 -7.73 2.32
CA GLU A 114 33.63 -8.60 2.58
C GLU A 114 34.70 -7.97 3.50
N THR A 115 34.80 -6.64 3.52
CA THR A 115 35.87 -5.93 4.24
C THR A 115 35.43 -5.35 5.58
N LYS A 116 34.19 -4.85 5.67
CA LYS A 116 33.64 -4.21 6.88
C LYS A 116 32.71 -5.12 7.68
N HIS A 117 32.11 -6.11 7.02
CA HIS A 117 31.07 -6.97 7.58
C HIS A 117 31.43 -8.45 7.43
N ARG A 118 32.72 -8.78 7.44
CA ARG A 118 33.21 -10.15 7.22
C ARG A 118 32.70 -11.16 8.25
N ASN A 119 32.43 -10.69 9.47
CA ASN A 119 32.01 -11.52 10.58
C ASN A 119 30.49 -11.71 10.66
N GLU A 120 29.73 -11.03 9.80
CA GLU A 120 28.28 -11.22 9.72
C GLU A 120 27.98 -12.59 9.09
N VAL A 121 27.08 -13.37 9.71
CA VAL A 121 26.72 -14.72 9.26
C VAL A 121 26.30 -14.73 7.79
N LEU A 122 25.42 -13.80 7.39
CA LEU A 122 24.95 -13.67 6.00
C LEU A 122 26.05 -13.28 5.00
N VAL A 123 27.16 -12.71 5.47
CA VAL A 123 28.32 -12.37 4.64
C VAL A 123 29.26 -13.57 4.50
N GLN A 124 29.55 -14.26 5.61
CA GLN A 124 30.34 -15.49 5.61
C GLN A 124 29.77 -16.53 4.63
N ASP A 125 28.45 -16.63 4.59
CA ASP A 125 27.64 -17.42 3.66
C ASP A 125 28.02 -17.30 2.18
N PHE A 126 28.57 -16.16 1.73
CA PHE A 126 29.02 -15.98 0.35
C PHE A 126 30.53 -15.73 0.21
N VAL A 127 31.23 -15.37 1.29
CA VAL A 127 32.68 -15.15 1.29
C VAL A 127 33.42 -16.46 0.98
N HIS A 128 32.94 -17.58 1.50
CA HIS A 128 33.53 -18.91 1.28
C HIS A 128 33.25 -19.48 -0.11
N LEU A 129 32.30 -18.90 -0.84
CA LEU A 129 31.96 -19.35 -2.18
C LEU A 129 32.94 -18.81 -3.23
N PRO A 130 33.30 -19.60 -4.27
CA PRO A 130 34.16 -19.15 -5.34
C PRO A 130 33.65 -17.87 -6.01
N LYS A 131 34.57 -16.97 -6.36
CA LYS A 131 34.21 -15.74 -7.10
C LYS A 131 33.50 -16.12 -8.40
N LYS A 132 32.50 -15.30 -8.79
CA LYS A 132 31.64 -15.47 -9.97
C LYS A 132 30.69 -16.67 -9.93
N CYS A 133 30.67 -17.50 -8.89
CA CYS A 133 29.68 -18.58 -8.83
C CYS A 133 28.24 -18.01 -8.74
N PRO A 134 27.24 -18.64 -9.37
CA PRO A 134 25.88 -18.11 -9.40
C PRO A 134 25.27 -17.91 -8.01
N GLU A 135 25.53 -18.85 -7.09
CA GLU A 135 25.00 -18.78 -5.73
C GLU A 135 25.55 -17.58 -4.95
N ARG A 136 26.86 -17.34 -5.02
CA ARG A 136 27.51 -16.15 -4.43
C ARG A 136 26.90 -14.86 -4.96
N LEU A 137 26.67 -14.78 -6.27
CA LEU A 137 26.06 -13.61 -6.89
C LEU A 137 24.62 -13.40 -6.40
N ARG A 138 23.85 -14.48 -6.20
CA ARG A 138 22.49 -14.41 -5.64
C ARG A 138 22.49 -13.91 -4.20
N LYS A 139 23.35 -14.45 -3.33
CA LYS A 139 23.46 -14.03 -1.91
C LYS A 139 23.82 -12.55 -1.80
N ILE A 140 24.83 -12.08 -2.54
CA ILE A 140 25.20 -10.66 -2.61
C ILE A 140 24.05 -9.79 -3.16
N ALA A 141 23.35 -10.26 -4.20
CA ALA A 141 22.22 -9.53 -4.75
C ALA A 141 21.05 -9.43 -3.76
N SER A 142 20.84 -10.45 -2.92
CA SER A 142 19.84 -10.43 -1.84
C SER A 142 20.15 -9.32 -0.84
N LEU A 143 21.35 -9.33 -0.25
CA LEU A 143 21.78 -8.30 0.71
C LEU A 143 21.74 -6.88 0.13
N ARG A 144 22.13 -6.73 -1.14
CA ARG A 144 22.03 -5.44 -1.85
C ARG A 144 20.59 -4.95 -1.95
N LYS A 145 19.65 -5.83 -2.33
CA LYS A 145 18.24 -5.46 -2.48
C LYS A 145 17.62 -5.16 -1.12
N GLU A 146 18.00 -5.89 -0.09
CA GLU A 146 17.54 -5.66 1.28
C GLU A 146 17.96 -4.29 1.81
N GLY A 147 19.25 -3.97 1.74
CA GLY A 147 19.71 -2.63 2.12
C GLY A 147 19.04 -1.52 1.31
N ASN A 148 18.93 -1.68 -0.01
CA ASN A 148 18.22 -0.69 -0.84
C ASN A 148 16.73 -0.57 -0.49
N PHE A 149 16.09 -1.64 -0.05
CA PHE A 149 14.70 -1.61 0.41
C PHE A 149 14.56 -0.82 1.71
N ILE A 150 15.44 -1.04 2.69
CA ILE A 150 15.50 -0.24 3.92
C ILE A 150 15.66 1.24 3.59
N PHE A 151 16.60 1.59 2.71
CA PHE A 151 16.78 2.98 2.27
C PHE A 151 15.51 3.54 1.63
N ASN A 152 14.91 2.83 0.68
CA ASN A 152 13.72 3.31 -0.02
C ASN A 152 12.46 3.41 0.87
N ALA A 153 12.40 2.63 1.95
CA ALA A 153 11.25 2.57 2.84
C ALA A 153 11.39 3.48 4.07
N THR A 154 12.61 3.75 4.56
CA THR A 154 12.83 4.45 5.83
C THR A 154 13.14 5.93 5.63
N GLU A 155 12.28 6.81 6.15
CA GLU A 155 12.45 8.27 6.03
C GLU A 155 13.74 8.76 6.69
N LYS A 156 14.13 8.16 7.83
CA LYS A 156 15.39 8.43 8.55
C LYS A 156 16.63 8.42 7.65
N TYR A 157 16.66 7.55 6.65
CA TYR A 157 17.83 7.38 5.76
C TYR A 157 17.67 8.09 4.43
N ASN A 158 16.44 8.46 4.05
CA ASN A 158 16.11 8.80 2.68
C ASN A 158 15.28 10.07 2.58
N HIS A 159 15.93 11.11 2.08
CA HIS A 159 15.37 12.44 1.89
C HIS A 159 15.01 12.68 0.40
N GLY A 160 14.12 11.84 -0.15
CA GLY A 160 13.55 12.07 -1.49
C GLY A 160 14.23 11.34 -2.66
N LYS A 161 15.10 10.37 -2.40
CA LYS A 161 15.75 9.55 -3.44
C LYS A 161 15.17 8.14 -3.50
N MET A 162 15.27 7.46 -4.65
CA MET A 162 14.91 6.05 -4.76
C MET A 162 16.01 5.26 -5.47
N ILE A 163 16.47 4.19 -4.83
CA ILE A 163 17.40 3.23 -5.40
C ILE A 163 16.61 2.10 -6.06
N THR A 164 16.46 2.18 -7.37
CA THR A 164 15.77 1.17 -8.18
C THR A 164 16.76 0.12 -8.67
N VAL A 165 16.30 -1.09 -9.03
CA VAL A 165 17.19 -2.13 -9.59
C VAL A 165 17.75 -1.68 -10.93
N ARG A 166 16.92 -1.11 -11.80
CA ARG A 166 17.32 -0.46 -13.05
C ARG A 166 16.88 1.00 -13.01
N ARG A 167 17.81 1.90 -13.29
CA ARG A 167 17.54 3.33 -13.35
C ARG A 167 16.73 3.67 -14.60
N PRO A 168 15.76 4.60 -14.52
CA PRO A 168 15.09 5.11 -15.70
C PRO A 168 16.09 5.83 -16.61
N THR A 169 15.84 5.79 -17.91
CA THR A 169 16.61 6.53 -18.93
C THR A 169 15.97 7.87 -19.27
N GLN A 170 14.67 8.02 -19.02
CA GLN A 170 13.90 9.20 -19.37
C GLN A 170 13.45 9.97 -18.12
N GLN A 171 13.43 11.30 -18.21
CA GLN A 171 13.22 12.21 -17.08
C GLN A 171 11.82 12.05 -16.46
N GLU A 172 10.80 11.88 -17.28
CA GLU A 172 9.39 11.70 -16.86
C GLU A 172 9.18 10.40 -16.07
N LYS A 173 10.06 9.41 -16.24
CA LYS A 173 9.99 8.11 -15.56
C LYS A 173 10.70 8.09 -14.21
N ARG A 174 11.19 9.23 -13.72
CA ARG A 174 11.95 9.30 -12.46
C ARG A 174 11.10 9.29 -11.21
N ASN A 175 9.83 9.69 -11.28
CA ASN A 175 8.98 9.75 -10.11
C ASN A 175 8.87 8.35 -9.44
N GLY A 176 8.98 8.31 -8.11
CA GLY A 176 8.96 7.09 -7.30
C GLY A 176 7.71 6.24 -7.49
N MET A 177 6.58 6.85 -7.83
CA MET A 177 5.30 6.16 -8.11
C MET A 177 5.37 5.23 -9.32
N ASN A 178 6.35 5.43 -10.22
CA ASN A 178 6.59 4.54 -11.35
C ASN A 178 7.28 3.22 -10.94
N PHE A 179 7.68 3.10 -9.67
CA PHE A 179 8.43 1.96 -9.15
C PHE A 179 7.71 1.29 -7.98
N VAL A 180 7.80 -0.03 -7.94
CA VAL A 180 7.17 -0.85 -6.90
C VAL A 180 8.16 -1.92 -6.45
N ASN A 181 8.15 -2.26 -5.16
CA ASN A 181 8.97 -3.35 -4.62
C ASN A 181 8.43 -4.71 -5.08
N CYS A 182 9.35 -5.64 -5.34
CA CYS A 182 9.00 -7.05 -5.43
C CYS A 182 8.73 -7.59 -4.01
N PRO A 183 7.56 -8.20 -3.74
CA PRO A 183 7.24 -8.73 -2.40
C PRO A 183 8.09 -9.94 -2.00
N TYR A 184 8.88 -10.50 -2.91
CA TYR A 184 9.67 -11.71 -2.68
C TYR A 184 11.17 -11.45 -2.55
N CYS A 185 11.66 -10.35 -3.12
CA CYS A 185 13.10 -10.06 -3.11
C CYS A 185 13.45 -8.61 -2.80
N ASN A 186 12.46 -7.80 -2.44
CA ASN A 186 12.58 -6.42 -1.97
C ASN A 186 13.21 -5.41 -2.97
N GLY A 187 13.64 -5.86 -4.14
CA GLY A 187 14.10 -4.98 -5.21
C GLY A 187 12.98 -4.08 -5.75
N PHE A 188 13.29 -2.82 -6.04
CA PHE A 188 12.36 -1.88 -6.67
C PHE A 188 12.48 -1.92 -8.19
N TYR A 189 11.36 -2.21 -8.86
CA TYR A 189 11.28 -2.36 -10.32
C TYR A 189 10.28 -1.36 -10.89
N ALA A 190 10.45 -0.99 -12.16
CA ALA A 190 9.43 -0.25 -12.88
C ALA A 190 8.12 -1.05 -12.85
N ARG A 191 7.00 -0.38 -12.56
CA ARG A 191 5.69 -1.01 -12.32
C ARG A 191 5.28 -1.95 -13.46
N ASN A 192 5.51 -1.54 -14.70
CA ASN A 192 5.17 -2.31 -15.91
C ASN A 192 6.01 -3.59 -16.06
N ASN A 193 7.21 -3.63 -15.47
CA ASN A 193 8.13 -4.77 -15.59
C ASN A 193 8.03 -5.75 -14.40
N LEU A 194 7.30 -5.38 -13.34
CA LEU A 194 7.27 -6.14 -12.10
C LEU A 194 6.72 -7.56 -12.29
N ARG A 195 5.67 -7.74 -13.10
CA ARG A 195 5.08 -9.07 -13.35
C ARG A 195 6.09 -10.03 -13.97
N HIS A 196 6.75 -9.60 -15.05
CA HIS A 196 7.78 -10.41 -15.72
C HIS A 196 8.93 -10.76 -14.78
N HIS A 197 9.36 -9.81 -13.94
CA HIS A 197 10.36 -10.08 -12.91
C HIS A 197 9.88 -11.15 -11.93
N VAL A 198 8.67 -11.05 -11.38
CA VAL A 198 8.15 -12.00 -10.38
C VAL A 198 8.13 -13.43 -10.90
N GLN A 199 7.76 -13.63 -12.18
CA GLN A 199 7.73 -14.96 -12.82
C GLN A 199 9.09 -15.65 -12.84
N GLN A 200 10.18 -14.87 -12.85
CA GLN A 200 11.56 -15.35 -12.78
C GLN A 200 12.13 -15.33 -11.36
N CYS A 201 11.58 -14.47 -10.49
CA CYS A 201 12.04 -14.29 -9.11
C CYS A 201 11.54 -15.38 -8.17
N ASN A 202 10.33 -15.89 -8.41
CA ASN A 202 9.70 -16.92 -7.59
C ASN A 202 8.86 -17.84 -8.50
N GLU A 203 9.37 -19.03 -8.75
CA GLU A 203 8.78 -19.99 -9.69
C GLU A 203 7.37 -20.42 -9.30
N ASN A 204 7.05 -20.42 -7.99
CA ASN A 204 5.74 -20.77 -7.46
C ASN A 204 4.66 -19.70 -7.72
N LYS A 205 5.01 -18.59 -8.40
CA LYS A 205 4.13 -17.43 -8.62
C LYS A 205 3.98 -17.05 -10.08
N LYS A 206 4.32 -17.94 -11.02
CA LYS A 206 4.25 -17.71 -12.47
C LYS A 206 2.84 -17.33 -12.97
N SER A 207 1.80 -17.88 -12.36
CA SER A 207 0.39 -17.67 -12.70
C SER A 207 -0.23 -16.41 -12.06
N ASN A 208 0.49 -15.71 -11.17
CA ASN A 208 -0.09 -14.56 -10.48
C ASN A 208 -0.40 -13.41 -11.44
N SER A 209 -1.60 -12.83 -11.27
CA SER A 209 -1.97 -11.59 -11.96
C SER A 209 -1.14 -10.40 -11.47
N SER A 210 -0.98 -9.37 -12.32
CA SER A 210 -0.34 -8.10 -11.93
C SER A 210 -1.02 -7.49 -10.70
N ARG A 211 -2.35 -7.61 -10.61
CA ARG A 211 -3.14 -7.12 -9.48
C ARG A 211 -2.70 -7.80 -8.18
N THR A 212 -2.65 -9.13 -8.15
CA THR A 212 -2.25 -9.91 -6.97
C THR A 212 -0.83 -9.54 -6.51
N ILE A 213 0.10 -9.42 -7.45
CA ILE A 213 1.49 -9.04 -7.15
C ILE A 213 1.57 -7.65 -6.51
N LEU A 214 0.87 -6.67 -7.07
CA LEU A 214 0.84 -5.31 -6.54
C LEU A 214 0.19 -5.23 -5.14
N GLN A 215 -0.85 -6.03 -4.89
CA GLN A 215 -1.43 -6.12 -3.54
C GLN A 215 -0.41 -6.71 -2.54
N SER A 216 0.32 -7.76 -2.90
CA SER A 216 1.38 -8.32 -2.05
C SER A 216 2.52 -7.32 -1.82
N ALA A 217 2.96 -6.59 -2.85
CA ALA A 217 3.97 -5.54 -2.70
C ALA A 217 3.55 -4.48 -1.67
N ARG A 218 2.29 -4.04 -1.73
CA ARG A 218 1.69 -3.10 -0.77
C ARG A 218 1.63 -3.65 0.66
N ARG A 219 1.36 -4.96 0.83
CA ARG A 219 1.39 -5.65 2.13
C ARG A 219 2.79 -5.75 2.72
N THR A 220 3.82 -5.83 1.87
CA THR A 220 5.22 -5.85 2.34
C THR A 220 5.68 -4.45 2.74
N LEU A 221 5.38 -3.43 1.93
CA LEU A 221 5.94 -2.10 2.12
C LEU A 221 5.17 -1.24 3.14
N GLY A 222 3.83 -1.26 3.13
CA GLY A 222 3.05 -0.57 4.16
C GLY A 222 3.10 0.96 4.14
N ARG A 223 2.88 1.59 2.97
CA ARG A 223 2.79 3.06 2.79
C ARG A 223 1.48 3.63 3.33
N TYR A 224 1.32 3.64 4.65
CA TYR A 224 0.09 4.05 5.34
C TYR A 224 0.44 4.87 6.58
N HIS A 225 -0.47 5.72 7.04
CA HIS A 225 -0.31 6.50 8.27
C HIS A 225 0.11 5.59 9.45
N PRO A 226 1.05 6.01 10.33
CA PRO A 226 1.57 5.16 11.41
C PRO A 226 0.48 4.52 12.30
N GLU A 227 -0.58 5.27 12.59
CA GLU A 227 -1.72 4.79 13.42
C GLU A 227 -2.60 3.75 12.72
N THR A 228 -2.35 3.39 11.46
CA THR A 228 -3.12 2.34 10.76
C THR A 228 -2.96 1.00 11.47
N ASN A 229 -4.07 0.31 11.77
CA ASN A 229 -4.03 -0.99 12.44
C ASN A 229 -3.67 -2.15 11.47
N ARG A 230 -3.42 -3.35 12.02
CA ARG A 230 -3.01 -4.53 11.24
C ARG A 230 -4.03 -4.94 10.18
N ARG A 231 -5.33 -4.95 10.51
CA ARG A 231 -6.40 -5.34 9.57
C ARG A 231 -6.46 -4.39 8.39
N MET A 232 -6.44 -3.09 8.64
CA MET A 232 -6.39 -2.05 7.60
C MET A 232 -5.17 -2.23 6.68
N ARG A 233 -3.99 -2.49 7.27
CA ARG A 233 -2.71 -2.67 6.58
C ARG A 233 -2.62 -3.91 5.69
N VAL A 234 -3.38 -4.96 5.98
CA VAL A 234 -3.26 -6.27 5.31
C VAL A 234 -4.47 -6.60 4.45
N GLU A 235 -5.67 -6.26 4.90
CA GLU A 235 -6.93 -6.72 4.29
C GLU A 235 -7.69 -5.60 3.57
N ILE A 236 -7.52 -4.34 3.97
CA ILE A 236 -8.34 -3.23 3.45
C ILE A 236 -7.56 -2.40 2.44
N LEU A 237 -6.54 -1.67 2.89
CA LEU A 237 -5.81 -0.69 2.08
C LEU A 237 -5.03 -1.32 0.92
N PRO A 238 -4.38 -2.49 1.06
CA PRO A 238 -3.67 -3.12 -0.06
C PRO A 238 -4.58 -3.56 -1.20
N ILE A 239 -5.89 -3.67 -0.97
CA ILE A 239 -6.86 -4.12 -1.99
C ILE A 239 -7.42 -2.93 -2.78
N LEU A 240 -7.38 -1.72 -2.22
CA LEU A 240 -7.84 -0.51 -2.91
C LEU A 240 -7.16 -0.34 -4.27
N GLN A 241 -7.91 0.20 -5.23
CA GLN A 241 -7.35 0.62 -6.51
C GLN A 241 -6.29 1.70 -6.27
N GLU A 242 -5.19 1.63 -7.02
CA GLU A 242 -4.10 2.60 -6.92
C GLU A 242 -4.43 3.85 -7.74
N ASP A 243 -5.27 4.73 -7.21
CA ASP A 243 -5.70 5.98 -7.83
C ASP A 243 -5.55 7.18 -6.88
N GLU A 244 -5.90 8.38 -7.34
CA GLU A 244 -5.84 9.60 -6.52
C GLU A 244 -6.67 9.48 -5.23
N VAL A 245 -7.79 8.74 -5.28
CA VAL A 245 -8.63 8.49 -4.10
C VAL A 245 -7.85 7.70 -3.05
N ALA A 246 -7.18 6.61 -3.45
CA ALA A 246 -6.35 5.86 -2.52
C ALA A 246 -5.18 6.68 -1.96
N LYS A 247 -4.59 7.59 -2.74
CA LYS A 247 -3.55 8.50 -2.23
C LYS A 247 -4.08 9.47 -1.20
N ALA A 248 -5.28 10.02 -1.43
CA ALA A 248 -5.96 10.87 -0.45
C ALA A 248 -6.26 10.14 0.86
N ILE A 249 -6.44 8.82 0.83
CA ILE A 249 -6.76 8.01 2.02
C ILE A 249 -5.53 7.65 2.86
N ARG A 250 -4.43 7.20 2.24
CA ARG A 250 -3.38 6.43 2.94
C ARG A 250 -2.67 7.17 4.06
N TYR A 251 -2.60 8.49 3.97
CA TYR A 251 -1.91 9.34 4.95
C TYR A 251 -2.88 10.27 5.69
N ASP A 252 -4.17 10.26 5.37
CA ASP A 252 -5.18 11.04 6.07
C ASP A 252 -5.52 10.38 7.41
N ARG A 253 -5.04 10.99 8.50
CA ARG A 253 -5.18 10.44 9.84
C ARG A 253 -6.65 10.22 10.23
N ALA A 254 -7.55 11.14 9.90
CA ALA A 254 -8.96 11.04 10.29
C ALA A 254 -9.65 9.88 9.56
N ILE A 255 -9.42 9.75 8.25
CA ILE A 255 -9.94 8.62 7.47
C ILE A 255 -9.36 7.29 7.98
N ILE A 256 -8.07 7.25 8.32
CA ILE A 256 -7.41 6.06 8.86
C ILE A 256 -8.01 5.65 10.22
N LEU A 257 -8.22 6.60 11.13
CA LEU A 257 -8.83 6.34 12.44
C LEU A 257 -10.28 5.85 12.31
N TYR A 258 -11.03 6.42 11.38
CA TYR A 258 -12.37 5.93 11.04
C TYR A 258 -12.32 4.50 10.49
N GLY A 259 -11.45 4.20 9.53
CA GLY A 259 -11.27 2.84 9.02
C GLY A 259 -10.85 1.84 10.10
N ASN A 260 -9.97 2.26 11.01
CA ASN A 260 -9.56 1.48 12.17
C ASN A 260 -10.74 1.16 13.09
N SER A 261 -11.65 2.10 13.35
CA SER A 261 -12.83 1.87 14.19
C SER A 261 -13.82 0.92 13.52
N MET A 262 -14.07 1.07 12.21
CA MET A 262 -14.91 0.13 11.46
C MET A 262 -14.36 -1.30 11.49
N CYS A 263 -13.03 -1.44 11.52
CA CYS A 263 -12.36 -2.75 11.63
C CYS A 263 -12.54 -3.45 12.98
N LYS A 264 -13.07 -2.79 14.01
CA LYS A 264 -13.35 -3.39 15.34
C LYS A 264 -14.65 -4.20 15.35
N SER A 265 -15.63 -3.86 14.51
CA SER A 265 -16.93 -4.56 14.44
C SER A 265 -16.82 -5.89 13.65
N ARG A 266 -17.76 -6.84 13.91
CA ARG A 266 -17.71 -8.29 13.59
C ARG A 266 -17.11 -8.73 12.24
N ILE A 267 -16.43 -9.89 12.30
CA ILE A 267 -15.45 -10.49 11.37
C ILE A 267 -16.09 -11.13 10.11
N HIS A 268 -17.03 -10.47 9.44
CA HIS A 268 -17.58 -11.00 8.19
C HIS A 268 -16.83 -10.46 6.97
N GLN A 269 -16.57 -11.34 5.99
CA GLN A 269 -15.79 -11.02 4.78
C GLN A 269 -16.43 -9.88 3.94
N HIS A 270 -17.76 -9.77 3.97
CA HIS A 270 -18.53 -8.69 3.32
C HIS A 270 -18.24 -7.31 3.92
N GLN A 271 -17.87 -7.24 5.20
CA GLN A 271 -17.54 -5.98 5.86
C GLN A 271 -16.33 -5.30 5.22
N SER A 272 -15.35 -6.07 4.74
CA SER A 272 -14.18 -5.51 4.07
C SER A 272 -14.53 -4.79 2.76
N ILE A 273 -15.57 -5.24 2.04
CA ILE A 273 -16.09 -4.53 0.85
C ILE A 273 -16.72 -3.20 1.28
N TYR A 274 -17.57 -3.25 2.29
CA TYR A 274 -18.25 -2.08 2.85
C TYR A 274 -17.27 -1.01 3.35
N ILE A 275 -16.28 -1.41 4.17
CA ILE A 275 -15.23 -0.53 4.68
C ILE A 275 -14.47 0.13 3.52
N ARG A 276 -14.06 -0.64 2.50
CA ARG A 276 -13.38 -0.06 1.33
C ARG A 276 -14.26 0.95 0.59
N GLY A 277 -15.56 0.68 0.47
CA GLY A 277 -16.53 1.60 -0.11
C GLY A 277 -16.59 2.93 0.64
N HIS A 278 -16.74 2.86 1.97
CA HIS A 278 -16.77 4.03 2.86
C HIS A 278 -15.47 4.84 2.82
N LEU A 279 -14.30 4.18 2.89
CA LEU A 279 -13.02 4.87 2.78
C LEU A 279 -12.88 5.60 1.44
N ARG A 280 -13.31 4.98 0.34
CA ARG A 280 -13.29 5.62 -0.98
C ARG A 280 -14.29 6.77 -1.10
N LEU A 281 -15.45 6.70 -0.43
CA LEU A 281 -16.38 7.82 -0.35
C LEU A 281 -15.73 9.02 0.35
N LEU A 282 -15.12 8.81 1.52
CA LEU A 282 -14.39 9.85 2.26
C LEU A 282 -13.21 10.40 1.46
N GLY A 283 -12.43 9.54 0.80
CA GLY A 283 -11.34 9.98 -0.06
C GLY A 283 -11.82 10.87 -1.23
N ARG A 284 -12.98 10.56 -1.84
CA ARG A 284 -13.58 11.42 -2.87
C ARG A 284 -14.07 12.74 -2.30
N LEU A 285 -14.66 12.73 -1.10
CA LEU A 285 -15.07 13.95 -0.41
C LEU A 285 -13.88 14.88 -0.19
N VAL A 286 -12.76 14.36 0.33
CA VAL A 286 -11.53 15.15 0.53
C VAL A 286 -11.02 15.74 -0.79
N LEU A 287 -11.02 14.96 -1.87
CA LEU A 287 -10.63 15.47 -3.20
C LEU A 287 -11.57 16.56 -3.71
N ALA A 288 -12.89 16.41 -3.51
CA ALA A 288 -13.87 17.43 -3.90
C ALA A 288 -13.71 18.73 -3.10
N LEU A 289 -13.40 18.62 -1.81
CA LEU A 289 -13.11 19.77 -0.94
C LEU A 289 -11.81 20.48 -1.36
N ARG A 290 -10.74 19.73 -1.62
CA ARG A 290 -9.47 20.26 -2.16
C ARG A 290 -9.66 21.04 -3.46
N ASN A 291 -10.52 20.55 -4.34
CA ASN A 291 -10.82 21.21 -5.61
C ASN A 291 -11.56 22.54 -5.43
N ARG A 292 -12.32 22.70 -4.35
CA ARG A 292 -12.99 23.97 -4.00
C ARG A 292 -12.07 24.91 -3.24
N ASN A 293 -11.26 24.37 -2.34
CA ASN A 293 -10.31 25.12 -1.54
C ASN A 293 -9.03 24.32 -1.34
N SER A 294 -7.94 24.79 -1.95
CA SER A 294 -6.63 24.13 -1.91
C SER A 294 -5.98 24.13 -0.53
N GLN A 295 -6.50 24.91 0.43
CA GLN A 295 -6.03 24.93 1.82
C GLN A 295 -6.54 23.72 2.63
N ILE A 296 -7.56 23.02 2.15
CA ILE A 296 -8.08 21.81 2.81
C ILE A 296 -7.22 20.61 2.38
N ASP A 297 -6.15 20.33 3.09
CA ASP A 297 -5.22 19.26 2.76
C ASP A 297 -5.68 17.88 3.22
N ASN A 298 -6.49 17.76 4.28
CA ASN A 298 -6.98 16.51 4.83
C ASN A 298 -8.42 16.65 5.37
N LEU A 299 -9.06 15.53 5.71
CA LEU A 299 -10.45 15.53 6.16
C LEU A 299 -10.65 16.33 7.46
N ALA A 300 -9.69 16.28 8.39
CA ALA A 300 -9.79 17.04 9.64
C ALA A 300 -9.73 18.56 9.39
N ALA A 301 -8.88 19.00 8.46
CA ALA A 301 -8.78 20.40 8.07
C ALA A 301 -10.10 20.97 7.54
N ALA A 302 -10.95 20.13 6.91
CA ALA A 302 -12.25 20.57 6.41
C ALA A 302 -13.23 21.03 7.51
N TYR A 303 -12.99 20.64 8.76
CA TYR A 303 -13.80 21.03 9.91
C TYR A 303 -13.16 22.18 10.71
N ALA A 304 -12.06 22.75 10.23
CA ALA A 304 -11.46 23.91 10.87
C ALA A 304 -12.40 25.13 10.75
N PRO A 305 -12.56 25.94 11.83
CA PRO A 305 -13.50 27.06 11.83
C PRO A 305 -13.31 28.06 10.69
N GLN A 306 -12.10 28.17 10.16
CA GLN A 306 -11.79 29.06 9.03
C GLN A 306 -12.39 28.63 7.68
N PHE A 307 -12.98 27.44 7.58
CA PHE A 307 -13.54 26.88 6.34
C PHE A 307 -15.03 26.46 6.46
N LEU A 308 -15.65 26.70 7.61
CA LEU A 308 -17.09 26.52 7.86
C LEU A 308 -17.85 27.82 7.56
#